data_AF-A0A060WY39-F1
#
_entry.id   AF-A0A060WY39-F1
#
_cell.length_a   1.000
_cell.length_b   1.000
_cell.length_c   1.000
_cell.angle_alpha   90.00
_cell.angle_beta   90.00
_cell.angle_gamma   90.00
#
_symmetry.space_group_name_H-M   'P 1'
#
loop_
_entity.id
_entity.type
_entity.pdbx_description
1 polymer ?
#
loop_
_entity_poly.entity_id
_entity_poly.type
_entity_poly.pdbx_seq_one_letter_code
_entity_poly.pdbx_strand_id
1 'polypeptide(L)'
;MLWGCISQTVHAFYVGQVNPTVKLYVVTLDGGSQTTELRPPNSFEKSDYYITMVKWVTEEKICVRWLNRAQNTSILSLCEVTMGACLKKHVITSEKWLDRQNEEPLFSKDGNTFFLTMPIKHGGRGSFHHITMISDQFNGDEVNMRHLTSGSWEVSQILEYDEEADTVYFLSTEDSSIQRQLYRVSAVNPFQRECLTCSLFKTQCSYYDAVFNQDYQYVLLNCRGPGIPRTTLYKLNDMSSKYKSTINSNNNNHGTVCILLACVRKEEQWD
;
A
#
# COMPACT_ATOMS: atom_id res chain seq x y z
N MET A 1 -31.57 -18.85 -40.01
CA MET A 1 -30.90 -18.29 -38.81
C MET A 1 -29.40 -18.38 -39.05
N LEU A 2 -28.75 -17.25 -39.35
CA LEU A 2 -27.30 -17.17 -39.39
C LEU A 2 -26.85 -16.67 -38.02
N TRP A 3 -26.18 -17.55 -37.26
CA TRP A 3 -25.45 -17.14 -36.07
C TRP A 3 -24.21 -16.39 -36.54
N GLY A 4 -24.24 -15.05 -36.45
CA GLY A 4 -23.07 -14.21 -36.70
C GLY A 4 -22.07 -14.37 -35.57
N CYS A 5 -20.83 -14.75 -35.88
CA CYS A 5 -19.74 -14.73 -34.93
C CYS A 5 -19.38 -13.26 -34.66
N ILE A 6 -19.67 -12.76 -33.45
CA ILE A 6 -19.24 -11.42 -33.03
C ILE A 6 -17.73 -11.52 -32.78
N SER A 7 -16.93 -10.99 -33.71
CA SER A 7 -15.49 -10.91 -33.56
C SER A 7 -15.14 -9.73 -32.65
N GLN A 8 -14.54 -10.00 -31.49
CA GLN A 8 -14.02 -8.97 -30.60
C GLN A 8 -12.52 -8.78 -30.86
N THR A 9 -12.12 -7.56 -31.23
CA THR A 9 -10.71 -7.20 -31.44
C THR A 9 -10.15 -6.60 -30.17
N VAL A 10 -9.09 -7.20 -29.61
CA VAL A 10 -8.37 -6.70 -28.44
C VAL A 10 -7.11 -5.99 -28.91
N HIS A 11 -6.87 -4.76 -28.42
CA HIS A 11 -5.59 -4.09 -28.60
C HIS A 11 -4.55 -4.72 -27.67
N ALA A 12 -3.71 -5.58 -28.22
CA ALA A 12 -2.54 -6.15 -27.54
C ALA A 12 -1.29 -5.39 -27.99
N PHE A 13 -0.42 -5.04 -27.05
CA PHE A 13 0.81 -4.33 -27.32
C PHE A 13 1.99 -5.29 -27.18
N TYR A 14 2.70 -5.52 -28.27
CA TYR A 14 3.87 -6.39 -28.30
C TYR A 14 5.15 -5.60 -28.00
N VAL A 15 6.23 -6.32 -27.74
CA VAL A 15 7.55 -5.74 -27.46
C VAL A 15 7.95 -4.76 -28.56
N GLY A 16 8.26 -3.52 -28.17
CA GLY A 16 8.70 -2.46 -29.08
C GLY A 16 7.58 -1.68 -29.78
N GLN A 17 6.31 -2.06 -29.63
CA GLN A 17 5.20 -1.30 -30.21
C GLN A 17 4.89 -0.02 -29.44
N VAL A 18 4.06 0.85 -30.04
CA VAL A 18 3.58 2.07 -29.39
C VAL A 18 2.68 1.68 -28.22
N ASN A 19 2.99 2.18 -27.03
CA ASN A 19 2.19 1.95 -25.84
C ASN A 19 0.93 2.82 -25.83
N PRO A 20 -0.11 2.44 -25.07
CA PRO A 20 -1.27 3.29 -24.89
C PRO A 20 -0.86 4.60 -24.19
N THR A 21 -1.38 5.72 -24.68
CA THR A 21 -1.31 7.00 -23.98
C THR A 21 -2.37 7.03 -22.88
N VAL A 22 -1.96 7.34 -21.66
CA VAL A 22 -2.84 7.40 -20.50
C VAL A 22 -2.94 8.82 -19.97
N LYS A 23 -4.11 9.17 -19.43
CA LYS A 23 -4.39 10.44 -18.74
C LYS A 23 -5.21 10.14 -17.49
N LEU A 24 -4.96 10.90 -16.43
CA LEU A 24 -5.68 10.75 -15.16
C LEU A 24 -6.58 11.95 -14.94
N TYR A 25 -7.85 11.68 -14.65
CA TYR A 25 -8.85 12.70 -14.39
C TYR A 25 -9.50 12.47 -13.03
N VAL A 26 -9.89 13.55 -12.38
CA VAL A 26 -10.75 13.55 -11.19
C VAL A 26 -12.04 14.25 -11.53
N VAL A 27 -13.17 13.68 -11.11
CA VAL A 27 -14.51 14.20 -11.39
C VAL A 27 -15.24 14.44 -10.09
N THR A 28 -15.88 15.60 -9.93
CA THR A 28 -16.77 15.86 -8.79
C THR A 28 -18.14 15.20 -8.98
N LEU A 29 -18.64 14.57 -7.92
CA LEU A 29 -19.91 13.83 -7.93
C LEU A 29 -21.11 14.65 -7.39
N ASP A 30 -20.92 15.96 -7.22
CA ASP A 30 -21.90 16.91 -6.68
C ASP A 30 -22.94 17.40 -7.71
N GLY A 31 -22.94 16.82 -8.91
CA GLY A 31 -23.81 17.22 -10.02
C GLY A 31 -23.23 18.33 -10.90
N GLY A 32 -22.14 19.00 -10.49
CA GLY A 32 -21.46 20.03 -11.27
C GLY A 32 -20.59 19.48 -12.41
N SER A 33 -20.28 18.17 -12.41
CA SER A 33 -19.47 17.47 -13.42
C SER A 33 -18.15 18.17 -13.76
N GLN A 34 -17.50 18.82 -12.79
CA GLN A 34 -16.18 19.40 -13.01
C GLN A 34 -15.18 18.26 -13.15
N THR A 35 -14.44 18.26 -14.26
CA THR A 35 -13.39 17.27 -14.54
C THR A 35 -12.04 17.96 -14.58
N THR A 36 -11.12 17.52 -13.73
CA THR A 36 -9.75 18.06 -13.64
C THR A 36 -8.75 16.99 -14.09
N GLU A 37 -7.89 17.33 -15.06
CA GLU A 37 -6.77 16.46 -15.47
C GLU A 37 -5.59 16.62 -14.49
N LEU A 38 -5.11 15.52 -13.93
CA LEU A 38 -3.89 15.49 -13.13
C LEU A 38 -2.69 15.30 -14.06
N ARG A 39 -1.86 16.32 -14.17
CA ARG A 39 -0.76 16.32 -15.16
C ARG A 39 0.44 15.51 -14.68
N PRO A 40 1.11 14.77 -15.59
CA PRO A 40 2.37 14.11 -15.26
C PRO A 40 3.47 15.13 -14.92
N PRO A 41 4.55 14.72 -14.25
CA PRO A 41 5.72 15.58 -14.04
C PRO A 41 6.31 16.05 -15.38
N ASN A 42 6.81 17.29 -15.43
CA ASN A 42 7.38 17.89 -16.65
C ASN A 42 8.44 17.00 -17.35
N SER A 43 9.21 16.22 -16.58
CA SER A 43 10.20 15.29 -17.14
C SER A 43 9.59 14.16 -17.97
N PHE A 44 8.32 13.82 -17.76
CA PHE A 44 7.59 12.75 -18.45
C PHE A 44 6.56 13.27 -19.46
N GLU A 45 6.28 14.58 -19.51
CA GLU A 45 5.22 15.17 -20.35
C GLU A 45 5.37 14.84 -21.85
N LYS A 46 6.61 14.71 -22.34
CA LYS A 46 6.93 14.43 -23.75
C LYS A 46 7.51 13.03 -23.98
N SER A 47 7.37 12.12 -23.02
CA SER A 47 7.87 10.75 -23.14
C SER A 47 6.79 9.73 -22.79
N ASP A 48 7.01 8.47 -23.18
CA ASP A 48 6.13 7.38 -22.80
C ASP A 48 6.30 7.06 -21.31
N TYR A 49 5.18 7.01 -20.60
CA TYR A 49 5.12 6.66 -19.18
C TYR A 49 3.91 5.77 -18.88
N TYR A 50 3.95 5.17 -17.70
CA TYR A 50 2.86 4.42 -17.10
C TYR A 50 2.44 5.11 -15.79
N ILE A 51 1.17 4.95 -15.43
CA ILE A 51 0.68 5.24 -14.09
C ILE A 51 0.54 3.90 -13.39
N THR A 52 1.34 3.65 -12.36
CA THR A 52 1.39 2.32 -11.70
C THR A 52 0.65 2.27 -10.38
N MET A 53 0.39 3.42 -9.75
CA MET A 53 -0.34 3.52 -8.50
C MET A 53 -1.03 4.87 -8.41
N VAL A 54 -2.28 4.86 -7.95
CA VAL A 54 -3.06 6.04 -7.61
C VAL A 54 -3.72 5.78 -6.26
N LYS A 55 -3.56 6.71 -5.32
CA LYS A 55 -4.10 6.58 -3.96
C LYS A 55 -4.58 7.93 -3.44
N TRP A 56 -5.76 7.96 -2.87
CA TRP A 56 -6.25 9.11 -2.11
C TRP A 56 -5.46 9.27 -0.81
N VAL A 57 -5.01 10.50 -0.53
CA VAL A 57 -4.32 10.86 0.71
C VAL A 57 -5.26 11.62 1.63
N THR A 58 -5.93 12.64 1.08
CA THR A 58 -7.02 13.37 1.71
C THR A 58 -8.12 13.58 0.66
N GLU A 59 -9.25 14.18 1.03
CA GLU A 59 -10.31 14.52 0.07
C GLU A 59 -9.85 15.49 -1.04
N GLU A 60 -8.76 16.23 -0.80
CA GLU A 60 -8.22 17.25 -1.72
C GLU A 60 -6.92 16.82 -2.41
N LYS A 61 -6.28 15.73 -1.94
CA LYS A 61 -4.95 15.31 -2.39
C LYS A 61 -4.91 13.85 -2.82
N ILE A 62 -4.35 13.61 -3.99
CA ILE A 62 -4.13 12.27 -4.57
C ILE A 62 -2.63 12.04 -4.77
N CYS A 63 -2.14 10.91 -4.30
CA CYS A 63 -0.80 10.43 -4.60
C CYS A 63 -0.81 9.61 -5.91
N VAL A 64 0.10 9.94 -6.83
CA VAL A 64 0.23 9.29 -8.13
C VAL A 64 1.67 8.85 -8.33
N ARG A 65 1.89 7.60 -8.74
CA ARG A 65 3.19 7.10 -9.15
C ARG A 65 3.27 6.99 -10.68
N TRP A 66 4.23 7.71 -11.23
CA TRP A 66 4.56 7.74 -12.65
C TRP A 66 5.83 6.92 -12.88
N LEU A 67 5.83 6.04 -13.87
CA LEU A 67 6.96 5.20 -14.23
C LEU A 67 7.31 5.41 -15.70
N ASN A 68 8.57 5.67 -16.03
CA ASN A 68 8.94 5.79 -17.44
C ASN A 68 8.82 4.45 -18.19
N ARG A 69 8.73 4.49 -19.52
CA ARG A 69 8.60 3.27 -20.35
C ARG A 69 9.71 2.23 -20.14
N ALA A 70 10.95 2.68 -19.86
CA ALA A 70 12.08 1.80 -19.56
C ALA A 70 12.02 1.18 -18.15
N GLN A 71 11.04 1.58 -17.33
CA GLN A 71 10.80 1.10 -15.96
C GLN A 71 12.00 1.27 -15.01
N ASN A 72 12.82 2.29 -15.23
CA ASN A 72 14.04 2.53 -14.47
C ASN A 72 14.04 3.87 -13.73
N THR A 73 13.02 4.72 -13.96
CA THR A 73 12.80 5.99 -13.26
C THR A 73 11.35 6.09 -12.83
N SER A 74 11.11 6.23 -11.53
CA SER A 74 9.80 6.36 -10.91
C SER A 74 9.70 7.67 -10.17
N ILE A 75 8.60 8.39 -10.36
CA ILE A 75 8.32 9.66 -9.70
C ILE A 75 7.01 9.50 -8.94
N LEU A 76 7.07 9.69 -7.63
CA LEU A 76 5.91 9.82 -6.78
C LEU A 76 5.54 11.30 -6.69
N SER A 77 4.30 11.62 -7.01
CA SER A 77 3.76 12.98 -6.93
C SER A 77 2.55 13.04 -6.03
N LEU A 78 2.35 14.18 -5.38
CA LEU A 78 1.14 14.52 -4.65
C LEU A 78 0.42 15.60 -5.44
N CYS A 79 -0.79 15.31 -5.88
CA CYS A 79 -1.60 16.13 -6.76
C CYS A 79 -2.77 16.73 -6.02
N GLU A 80 -3.01 18.02 -6.22
CA GLU A 80 -4.17 18.72 -5.69
C GLU A 80 -5.33 18.60 -6.68
N VAL A 81 -6.48 18.13 -6.19
CA VAL A 81 -7.63 17.72 -7.02
C VAL A 81 -8.29 18.89 -7.73
N THR A 82 -8.36 20.05 -7.07
CA THR A 82 -9.05 21.25 -7.59
C THR A 82 -8.28 21.90 -8.74
N MET A 83 -6.96 22.03 -8.59
CA MET A 83 -6.09 22.71 -9.55
C MET A 83 -5.46 21.77 -10.59
N GLY A 84 -5.41 20.46 -10.31
CA GLY A 84 -4.71 19.47 -11.14
C GLY A 84 -3.18 19.58 -11.07
N ALA A 85 -2.65 20.40 -10.14
CA ALA A 85 -1.23 20.62 -9.95
C ALA A 85 -0.62 19.46 -9.17
N CYS A 86 0.44 18.86 -9.69
CA CYS A 86 1.16 17.76 -9.07
C CYS A 86 2.56 18.19 -8.61
N LEU A 87 2.82 18.04 -7.32
CA LEU A 87 4.13 18.29 -6.72
C LEU A 87 4.90 16.97 -6.62
N LYS A 88 6.14 16.99 -7.10
CA LYS A 88 7.06 15.86 -6.97
C LYS A 88 7.44 15.67 -5.50
N LYS A 89 7.22 14.48 -4.95
CA LYS A 89 7.54 14.12 -3.56
C LYS A 89 8.75 13.21 -3.44
N HIS A 90 8.89 12.26 -4.37
CA HIS A 90 9.99 11.30 -4.32
C HIS A 90 10.37 10.81 -5.71
N VAL A 91 11.66 10.55 -5.94
CA VAL A 91 12.19 10.02 -7.20
C VAL A 91 13.07 8.83 -6.90
N ILE A 92 12.86 7.72 -7.62
CA ILE A 92 13.69 6.54 -7.55
C ILE A 92 14.22 6.24 -8.94
N THR A 93 15.51 5.94 -9.03
CA THR A 93 16.18 5.52 -10.26
C THR A 93 16.93 4.21 -10.04
N SER A 94 16.99 3.36 -11.06
CA SER A 94 17.73 2.09 -11.07
C SER A 94 18.53 1.96 -12.36
N GLU A 95 19.70 1.33 -12.28
CA GLU A 95 20.48 0.95 -13.47
C GLU A 95 19.85 -0.20 -14.25
N LYS A 96 18.93 -0.94 -13.61
CA LYS A 96 18.20 -2.07 -14.20
C LYS A 96 16.73 -1.68 -14.38
N TRP A 97 15.84 -2.35 -13.68
CA TRP A 97 14.44 -2.00 -13.54
C TRP A 97 14.12 -1.66 -12.07
N LEU A 98 12.98 -1.03 -11.88
CA LEU A 98 12.38 -0.77 -10.58
C LEU A 98 11.30 -1.81 -10.29
N ASP A 99 11.33 -2.36 -9.08
CA ASP A 99 10.35 -3.32 -8.60
C ASP A 99 9.29 -2.65 -7.71
N ARG A 100 8.21 -3.37 -7.38
CA ARG A 100 7.15 -2.91 -6.45
C ARG A 100 6.52 -1.56 -6.81
N GLN A 101 6.36 -1.28 -8.10
CA GLN A 101 5.81 0.01 -8.57
C GLN A 101 4.30 0.20 -8.31
N ASN A 102 3.60 -0.84 -7.84
CA ASN A 102 2.21 -0.73 -7.40
C ASN A 102 2.10 -0.48 -5.89
N GLU A 103 3.23 -0.34 -5.18
CA GLU A 103 3.23 -0.11 -3.74
C GLU A 103 2.64 1.26 -3.40
N GLU A 104 1.62 1.20 -2.56
CA GLU A 104 0.96 2.34 -1.97
C GLU A 104 1.76 2.88 -0.78
N PRO A 105 2.08 4.19 -0.75
CA PRO A 105 2.59 4.81 0.45
C PRO A 105 1.52 4.82 1.53
N LEU A 106 1.96 4.71 2.77
CA LEU A 106 1.13 4.99 3.93
C LEU A 106 1.35 6.44 4.37
N PHE A 107 0.31 7.25 4.42
CA PHE A 107 0.40 8.66 4.77
C PHE A 107 -0.07 8.90 6.21
N SER A 108 0.46 9.94 6.83
CA SER A 108 -0.19 10.58 7.98
C SER A 108 -1.50 11.26 7.55
N LYS A 109 -2.41 11.51 8.51
CA LYS A 109 -3.71 12.14 8.33
C LYS A 109 -3.60 13.52 7.69
N ASP A 110 -2.53 14.26 7.98
CA ASP A 110 -2.25 15.57 7.38
C ASP A 110 -1.61 15.48 5.97
N GLY A 111 -1.16 14.30 5.57
CA GLY A 111 -0.49 14.02 4.31
C GLY A 111 0.94 14.56 4.20
N ASN A 112 1.54 15.06 5.29
CA ASN A 112 2.87 15.66 5.28
C ASN A 112 3.99 14.64 5.49
N THR A 113 3.69 13.53 6.17
CA THR A 113 4.59 12.40 6.37
C THR A 113 4.06 11.18 5.66
N PHE A 114 4.94 10.41 5.05
CA PHE A 114 4.57 9.13 4.46
C PHE A 114 5.68 8.09 4.61
N PHE A 115 5.26 6.83 4.53
CA PHE A 115 6.11 5.66 4.67
C PHE A 115 6.07 4.85 3.38
N LEU A 116 7.25 4.43 2.93
CA LEU A 116 7.44 3.55 1.79
C LEU A 116 8.51 2.51 2.13
N THR A 117 8.46 1.36 1.47
CA THR A 117 9.60 0.47 1.46
C THR A 117 10.58 0.89 0.36
N MET A 118 11.87 0.97 0.72
CA MET A 118 12.94 1.32 -0.20
C MET A 118 14.08 0.29 -0.10
N PRO A 119 14.76 -0.03 -1.21
CA PRO A 119 15.90 -0.92 -1.18
C PRO A 119 17.08 -0.25 -0.45
N ILE A 120 17.52 -0.83 0.65
CA ILE A 120 18.70 -0.39 1.42
C ILE A 120 19.79 -1.44 1.27
N LYS A 121 21.01 -1.02 0.89
CA LYS A 121 22.17 -1.90 0.80
C LYS A 121 22.56 -2.43 2.19
N HIS A 122 22.71 -3.75 2.30
CA HIS A 122 23.12 -4.41 3.54
C HIS A 122 24.40 -5.23 3.33
N GLY A 123 25.53 -4.53 3.27
CA GLY A 123 26.85 -5.12 3.06
C GLY A 123 26.96 -5.88 1.73
N GLY A 124 27.66 -7.01 1.74
CA GLY A 124 27.84 -7.87 0.55
C GLY A 124 26.62 -8.73 0.17
N ARG A 125 25.50 -8.62 0.91
CA ARG A 125 24.31 -9.47 0.71
C ARG A 125 23.28 -8.87 -0.26
N GLY A 126 23.58 -7.71 -0.84
CA GLY A 126 22.67 -7.00 -1.73
C GLY A 126 21.84 -5.95 -1.00
N SER A 127 20.67 -5.63 -1.53
CA SER A 127 19.74 -4.65 -0.98
C SER A 127 18.42 -5.31 -0.63
N PHE A 128 17.78 -4.82 0.43
CA PHE A 128 16.50 -5.33 0.91
C PHE A 128 15.53 -4.18 1.14
N HIS A 129 14.23 -4.39 0.88
CA HIS A 129 13.22 -3.37 1.07
C HIS A 129 12.94 -3.13 2.55
N HIS A 130 13.09 -1.89 2.98
CA HIS A 130 12.94 -1.47 4.36
C HIS A 130 12.13 -0.18 4.46
N ILE A 131 11.44 0.01 5.58
CA ILE A 131 10.59 1.17 5.82
C ILE A 131 11.45 2.43 5.88
N THR A 132 11.11 3.39 5.04
CA THR A 132 11.63 4.75 5.04
C THR A 132 10.49 5.70 5.30
N MET A 133 10.64 6.51 6.34
CA MET A 133 9.79 7.64 6.64
C MET A 133 10.30 8.86 5.89
N ILE A 134 9.40 9.57 5.22
CA ILE A 134 9.69 10.78 4.46
C ILE A 134 8.70 11.85 4.93
N SER A 135 9.21 13.00 5.35
CA SER A 135 8.37 14.12 5.79
C SER A 135 8.78 15.41 5.08
N ASP A 136 7.79 16.21 4.66
CA ASP A 136 8.01 17.56 4.19
C ASP A 136 8.55 18.43 5.33
N GLN A 137 9.63 19.19 5.11
CA GLN A 137 10.04 20.23 6.06
C GLN A 137 9.27 21.52 5.78
N PHE A 138 8.67 22.10 6.82
CA PHE A 138 7.94 23.36 6.73
C PHE A 138 8.81 24.59 6.41
N ASN A 139 10.15 24.47 6.43
CA ASN A 139 11.06 25.61 6.39
C ASN A 139 12.19 25.52 5.33
N GLY A 140 12.05 24.66 4.32
CA GLY A 140 13.00 24.57 3.20
C GLY A 140 12.67 23.46 2.20
N ASP A 141 13.39 23.43 1.07
CA ASP A 141 13.28 22.39 0.02
C ASP A 141 13.84 21.01 0.45
N GLU A 142 14.31 20.87 1.69
CA GLU A 142 15.02 19.68 2.14
C GLU A 142 14.05 18.64 2.74
N VAL A 143 13.84 17.55 2.00
CA VAL A 143 13.02 16.41 2.43
C VAL A 143 13.73 15.66 3.55
N ASN A 144 13.11 15.55 4.72
CA ASN A 144 13.66 14.73 5.80
C ASN A 144 13.34 13.26 5.52
N MET A 145 14.38 12.44 5.40
CA MET A 145 14.29 11.02 5.08
C MET A 145 14.96 10.19 6.17
N ARG A 146 14.23 9.23 6.75
CA ARG A 146 14.71 8.38 7.83
C ARG A 146 14.35 6.91 7.61
N HIS A 147 15.35 6.04 7.62
CA HIS A 147 15.13 4.59 7.60
C HIS A 147 14.74 4.10 9.00
N LEU A 148 13.60 3.42 9.11
CA LEU A 148 13.08 2.88 10.38
C LEU A 148 13.47 1.41 10.60
N THR A 149 13.85 0.71 9.53
CA THR A 149 14.24 -0.70 9.59
C THR A 149 15.49 -0.95 8.76
N SER A 150 16.26 -1.98 9.10
CA SER A 150 17.43 -2.41 8.35
C SER A 150 17.79 -3.85 8.72
N GLY A 151 18.33 -4.62 7.78
CA GLY A 151 18.82 -5.97 8.03
C GLY A 151 19.04 -6.75 6.74
N SER A 152 19.33 -8.04 6.88
CA SER A 152 19.37 -9.00 5.76
C SER A 152 18.01 -9.70 5.58
N TRP A 153 16.93 -8.93 5.53
CA TRP A 153 15.54 -9.39 5.44
C TRP A 153 14.67 -8.26 4.86
N GLU A 154 13.45 -8.57 4.43
CA GLU A 154 12.59 -7.63 3.73
C GLU A 154 11.31 -7.29 4.49
N VAL A 155 10.91 -6.03 4.41
CA VAL A 155 9.56 -5.56 4.70
C VAL A 155 8.70 -5.87 3.50
N SER A 156 7.81 -6.85 3.65
CA SER A 156 6.90 -7.26 2.58
C SER A 156 5.78 -6.25 2.36
N GLN A 157 5.20 -5.70 3.43
CA GLN A 157 4.10 -4.75 3.34
C GLN A 157 4.06 -3.87 4.59
N ILE A 158 3.84 -2.56 4.42
CA ILE A 158 3.46 -1.65 5.50
C ILE A 158 1.94 -1.72 5.61
N LEU A 159 1.42 -1.94 6.81
CA LEU A 159 -0.02 -2.11 7.03
C LEU A 159 -0.65 -0.81 7.51
N GLU A 160 -0.18 -0.28 8.64
CA GLU A 160 -0.84 0.81 9.35
C GLU A 160 0.16 1.68 10.12
N TYR A 161 -0.26 2.91 10.41
CA TYR A 161 0.50 3.91 11.16
C TYR A 161 -0.39 4.52 12.22
N ASP A 162 -0.11 4.15 13.47
CA ASP A 162 -0.73 4.72 14.65
C ASP A 162 0.02 6.01 15.02
N GLU A 163 -0.56 7.15 14.62
CA GLU A 163 -0.02 8.48 14.90
C GLU A 163 0.00 8.85 16.38
N GLU A 164 -0.93 8.31 17.19
CA GLU A 164 -0.99 8.64 18.61
C GLU A 164 0.15 7.95 19.37
N ALA A 165 0.53 6.75 18.92
CA ALA A 165 1.62 5.97 19.51
C ALA A 165 2.94 6.05 18.71
N ASP A 166 3.01 6.88 17.66
CA ASP A 166 4.14 6.94 16.72
C ASP A 166 4.61 5.56 16.25
N THR A 167 3.69 4.65 15.93
CA THR A 167 3.98 3.23 15.69
C THR A 167 3.55 2.78 14.31
N VAL A 168 4.50 2.21 13.55
CA VAL A 168 4.26 1.63 12.23
C VAL A 168 4.15 0.11 12.35
N TYR A 169 3.07 -0.46 11.83
CA TYR A 169 2.81 -1.90 11.76
C TYR A 169 3.12 -2.43 10.36
N PHE A 170 3.82 -3.56 10.27
CA PHE A 170 4.27 -4.10 8.99
C PHE A 170 4.49 -5.62 9.01
N LEU A 171 4.44 -6.23 7.83
CA LEU A 171 4.78 -7.64 7.62
C LEU A 171 6.23 -7.78 7.16
N SER A 172 6.99 -8.68 7.78
CA SER A 172 8.41 -8.86 7.49
C SER A 172 8.83 -10.33 7.43
N THR A 173 9.98 -10.56 6.77
CA THR A 173 10.71 -11.82 6.68
C THR A 173 11.86 -11.93 7.68
N GLU A 174 11.92 -11.04 8.68
CA GLU A 174 13.02 -10.95 9.66
C GLU A 174 13.28 -12.26 10.41
N ASP A 175 12.25 -13.03 10.77
CA ASP A 175 12.41 -14.36 11.38
C ASP A 175 12.91 -15.41 10.38
N SER A 176 12.36 -15.41 9.15
CA SER A 176 12.72 -16.36 8.10
C SER A 176 12.18 -15.90 6.73
N SER A 177 12.94 -16.16 5.65
CA SER A 177 12.58 -15.77 4.29
C SER A 177 11.26 -16.38 3.79
N ILE A 178 10.89 -17.56 4.29
CA ILE A 178 9.65 -18.26 3.95
C ILE A 178 8.46 -17.88 4.85
N GLN A 179 8.70 -17.05 5.85
CA GLN A 179 7.68 -16.61 6.81
C GLN A 179 7.24 -15.17 6.54
N ARG A 180 6.04 -14.84 7.01
CA ARG A 180 5.53 -13.47 7.08
C ARG A 180 4.96 -13.27 8.47
N GLN A 181 5.62 -12.46 9.25
CA GLN A 181 5.23 -12.17 10.64
C GLN A 181 4.87 -10.69 10.76
N LEU A 182 3.95 -10.38 11.66
CA LEU A 182 3.55 -9.02 11.99
C LEU A 182 4.52 -8.43 13.00
N TYR A 183 5.06 -7.27 12.67
CA TYR A 183 5.96 -6.48 13.51
C TYR A 183 5.41 -5.08 13.72
N ARG A 184 5.94 -4.42 14.74
CA ARG A 184 5.79 -2.97 14.94
C ARG A 184 7.15 -2.31 15.20
N VAL A 185 7.27 -1.05 14.81
CA VAL A 185 8.43 -0.21 15.06
C VAL A 185 8.00 1.22 15.37
N SER A 186 8.70 1.91 16.27
CA SER A 186 8.45 3.33 16.52
C SER A 186 9.04 4.20 15.39
N ALA A 187 8.25 5.14 14.88
CA ALA A 187 8.67 6.16 13.91
C ALA A 187 9.66 7.17 14.52
N VAL A 188 9.55 7.41 15.84
CA VAL A 188 10.42 8.32 16.58
C VAL A 188 11.70 7.62 17.07
N ASN A 189 11.58 6.39 17.59
CA ASN A 189 12.69 5.63 18.17
C ASN A 189 12.80 4.22 17.55
N PRO A 190 13.32 4.08 16.32
CA PRO A 190 13.32 2.83 15.55
C PRO A 190 14.31 1.76 16.04
N PHE A 191 14.93 1.96 17.21
CA PHE A 191 15.95 1.07 17.74
C PHE A 191 15.40 -0.30 18.16
N GLN A 192 14.13 -0.35 18.59
CA GLN A 192 13.50 -1.58 19.03
C GLN A 192 12.30 -1.91 18.14
N ARG A 193 12.43 -3.01 17.40
CA ARG A 193 11.33 -3.63 16.67
C ARG A 193 10.80 -4.79 17.49
N GLU A 194 9.48 -4.95 17.50
CA GLU A 194 8.82 -6.03 18.21
C GLU A 194 8.04 -6.90 17.25
N CYS A 195 8.21 -8.22 17.35
CA CYS A 195 7.39 -9.17 16.62
C CYS A 195 6.15 -9.55 17.42
N LEU A 196 4.97 -9.25 16.88
CA LEU A 196 3.69 -9.51 17.53
C LEU A 196 3.21 -10.95 17.34
N THR A 197 3.59 -11.60 16.23
CA THR A 197 3.13 -12.96 15.88
C THR A 197 4.15 -14.06 16.07
N CYS A 198 5.44 -13.74 16.28
CA CYS A 198 6.50 -14.75 16.36
C CYS A 198 6.30 -15.77 17.50
N SER A 199 5.67 -15.35 18.59
CA SER A 199 5.35 -16.24 19.72
C SER A 199 3.99 -16.93 19.58
N LEU A 200 3.18 -16.53 18.60
CA LEU A 200 1.83 -17.05 18.39
C LEU A 200 1.87 -18.30 17.52
N PHE A 201 1.42 -19.43 18.07
CA PHE A 201 1.17 -20.69 17.34
C PHE A 201 2.32 -21.16 16.43
N LYS A 202 3.55 -21.16 16.95
CA LYS A 202 4.80 -21.39 16.21
C LYS A 202 4.81 -22.59 15.24
N THR A 203 4.05 -23.66 15.51
CA THR A 203 4.02 -24.86 14.64
C THR A 203 2.89 -24.87 13.63
N GLN A 204 1.82 -24.09 13.84
CA GLN A 204 0.62 -24.12 12.99
C GLN A 204 0.52 -22.92 12.07
N CYS A 205 1.19 -21.81 12.38
CA CYS A 205 1.13 -20.62 11.56
C CYS A 205 2.45 -19.85 11.53
N SER A 206 2.92 -19.56 10.33
CA SER A 206 4.14 -18.77 10.08
C SER A 206 3.99 -17.78 8.93
N TYR A 207 2.81 -17.73 8.31
CA TYR A 207 2.48 -16.78 7.25
C TYR A 207 1.21 -16.04 7.64
N TYR A 208 1.37 -14.81 8.12
CA TYR A 208 0.30 -13.96 8.58
C TYR A 208 0.02 -12.84 7.58
N ASP A 209 -1.25 -12.44 7.57
CA ASP A 209 -1.76 -11.18 7.09
C ASP A 209 -2.57 -10.55 8.24
N ALA A 210 -2.73 -9.23 8.25
CA ALA A 210 -3.32 -8.53 9.39
C ALA A 210 -4.14 -7.32 8.97
N VAL A 211 -5.27 -7.12 9.65
CA VAL A 211 -6.18 -5.98 9.47
C VAL A 211 -6.45 -5.36 10.83
N PHE A 212 -6.32 -4.04 10.92
CA PHE A 212 -6.49 -3.28 12.17
C PHE A 212 -7.86 -2.62 12.22
N ASN A 213 -8.37 -2.37 13.43
CA ASN A 213 -9.47 -1.42 13.60
C ASN A 213 -8.94 0.01 13.57
N GLN A 214 -9.84 0.99 13.35
CA GLN A 214 -9.49 2.42 13.20
C GLN A 214 -8.72 3.00 14.40
N ASP A 215 -8.96 2.49 15.61
CA ASP A 215 -8.34 3.00 16.85
C ASP A 215 -7.13 2.16 17.31
N TYR A 216 -6.64 1.23 16.49
CA TYR A 216 -5.47 0.38 16.80
C TYR A 216 -5.56 -0.36 18.15
N GLN A 217 -6.76 -0.73 18.58
CA GLN A 217 -7.00 -1.51 19.80
C GLN A 217 -7.02 -3.01 19.54
N TYR A 218 -7.46 -3.40 18.35
CA TYR A 218 -7.67 -4.77 17.93
C TYR A 218 -7.04 -5.04 16.57
N VAL A 219 -6.56 -6.26 16.40
CA VAL A 219 -6.01 -6.75 15.14
C VAL A 219 -6.63 -8.09 14.78
N LEU A 220 -7.13 -8.18 13.56
CA LEU A 220 -7.60 -9.41 12.94
C LEU A 220 -6.40 -10.04 12.21
N LEU A 221 -5.92 -11.15 12.75
CA LEU A 221 -4.83 -11.93 12.17
C LEU A 221 -5.38 -13.05 11.29
N ASN A 222 -5.00 -13.03 10.03
CA ASN A 222 -5.27 -14.06 9.05
C ASN A 222 -4.06 -14.97 8.90
N CYS A 223 -4.11 -16.14 9.52
CA CYS A 223 -3.14 -17.18 9.27
C CYS A 223 -3.39 -17.80 7.89
N ARG A 224 -2.38 -17.79 7.02
CA ARG A 224 -2.45 -18.39 5.66
C ARG A 224 -1.69 -19.70 5.53
N GLY A 225 -0.96 -20.12 6.57
CA GLY A 225 -0.21 -21.38 6.57
C GLY A 225 0.92 -21.39 7.60
N PRO A 226 1.59 -22.54 7.79
CA PRO A 226 1.47 -23.78 7.00
C PRO A 226 0.29 -24.69 7.39
N GLY A 227 -0.31 -24.48 8.56
CA GLY A 227 -1.53 -25.21 8.95
C GLY A 227 -2.77 -24.77 8.19
N ILE A 228 -3.94 -25.25 8.62
CA ILE A 228 -5.22 -24.83 8.06
C ILE A 228 -5.39 -23.31 8.27
N PRO A 229 -5.65 -22.53 7.21
CA PRO A 229 -5.89 -21.09 7.32
C PRO A 229 -6.99 -20.77 8.32
N ARG A 230 -6.77 -19.73 9.13
CA ARG A 230 -7.72 -19.31 10.16
C ARG A 230 -7.60 -17.83 10.44
N THR A 231 -8.73 -17.24 10.80
CA THR A 231 -8.81 -15.84 11.21
C THR A 231 -9.05 -15.76 12.71
N THR A 232 -8.31 -14.90 13.38
CA THR A 232 -8.35 -14.74 14.84
C THR A 232 -8.23 -13.26 15.21
N LEU A 233 -9.08 -12.80 16.12
CA LEU A 233 -9.08 -11.43 16.64
C LEU A 233 -8.27 -11.36 17.94
N TYR A 234 -7.41 -10.36 18.04
CA TYR A 234 -6.58 -10.08 19.21
C TYR A 234 -6.72 -8.64 19.64
N LYS A 235 -6.50 -8.38 20.93
CA LYS A 235 -6.28 -7.03 21.45
C LYS A 235 -4.79 -6.72 21.32
N LEU A 236 -4.42 -5.59 20.71
CA LEU A 236 -3.01 -5.28 20.42
C LEU A 236 -2.14 -5.17 21.68
N ASN A 237 -2.70 -4.60 22.76
CA ASN A 237 -2.01 -4.49 24.05
C ASN A 237 -1.88 -5.83 24.80
N ASP A 238 -2.61 -6.87 24.38
CA ASP A 238 -2.50 -8.22 24.93
C ASP A 238 -2.65 -9.28 23.83
N MET A 239 -1.54 -9.56 23.15
CA MET A 239 -1.48 -10.61 22.13
C MET A 239 -1.45 -12.03 22.74
N SER A 240 -1.40 -12.16 24.07
CA SER A 240 -1.31 -13.47 24.73
C SER A 240 -2.64 -14.22 24.78
N SER A 241 -3.76 -13.50 24.79
CA SER A 241 -5.10 -14.06 24.87
C SER A 241 -5.91 -13.75 23.60
N LYS A 242 -6.51 -14.79 23.00
CA LYS A 242 -7.45 -14.59 21.89
C LYS A 242 -8.67 -13.85 22.40
N TYR A 243 -9.06 -12.78 21.71
CA TYR A 243 -10.33 -12.13 22.01
C TYR A 243 -11.46 -13.03 21.52
N LYS A 244 -12.22 -13.62 22.45
CA LYS A 244 -13.40 -14.43 22.15
C LYS A 244 -14.61 -13.51 22.01
N SER A 245 -14.83 -12.93 20.84
CA SER A 245 -16.16 -12.45 20.46
C SER A 245 -16.85 -13.51 19.62
N THR A 246 -17.98 -14.01 20.09
CA THR A 246 -18.92 -14.79 19.27
C THR A 246 -19.44 -13.86 18.17
N ILE A 247 -18.87 -13.95 16.95
CA ILE A 247 -19.46 -13.29 15.79
C ILE A 247 -20.66 -14.15 15.38
N ASN A 248 -21.82 -13.90 16.00
CA ASN A 248 -23.08 -14.47 15.56
C ASN A 248 -23.48 -13.78 14.26
N SER A 249 -23.17 -14.38 13.11
CA SER A 249 -23.75 -14.01 11.82
C SER A 249 -25.22 -14.45 11.71
N ASN A 250 -26.04 -14.11 12.70
CA ASN A 250 -27.48 -14.33 12.70
C ASN A 250 -28.13 -13.29 13.61
N ASN A 251 -28.46 -12.12 13.05
CA ASN A 251 -29.64 -11.37 13.46
C ASN A 251 -29.99 -10.34 12.39
N ASN A 252 -31.05 -10.64 11.65
CA ASN A 252 -31.81 -9.71 10.82
C ASN A 252 -32.49 -8.67 11.73
N ASN A 253 -31.74 -7.70 12.23
CA ASN A 253 -32.33 -6.48 12.78
C ASN A 253 -31.47 -5.29 12.35
N HIS A 254 -32.14 -4.29 11.80
CA HIS A 254 -31.58 -3.04 11.26
C HIS A 254 -30.88 -2.20 12.35
N GLY A 255 -29.68 -2.62 12.73
CA GLY A 255 -28.72 -1.85 13.50
C GLY A 255 -27.34 -2.12 12.91
N THR A 256 -26.81 -1.12 12.21
CA THR A 256 -25.54 -1.21 11.49
C THR A 256 -24.38 -1.47 12.43
N VAL A 257 -24.00 -2.73 12.63
CA VAL A 257 -22.67 -3.12 13.10
C VAL A 257 -21.83 -3.38 11.85
N CYS A 258 -21.28 -2.30 11.31
CA CYS A 258 -20.26 -2.37 10.26
C CYS A 258 -18.93 -2.79 10.88
N ILE A 259 -18.70 -4.10 10.99
CA ILE A 259 -17.35 -4.60 10.80
C ILE A 259 -17.26 -4.80 9.29
N LEU A 260 -16.44 -3.98 8.62
CA LEU A 260 -16.12 -4.10 7.19
C LEU A 260 -15.53 -5.49 6.91
N LEU A 261 -16.41 -6.49 6.80
CA LEU A 261 -16.15 -7.67 6.00
C LEU A 261 -16.17 -7.17 4.57
N ALA A 262 -15.01 -7.18 3.92
CA ALA A 262 -14.90 -7.03 2.48
C ALA A 262 -15.84 -8.03 1.80
N CYS A 263 -17.02 -7.57 1.40
CA CYS A 263 -17.95 -8.34 0.60
C CYS A 263 -17.46 -8.20 -0.85
N VAL A 264 -16.57 -9.11 -1.28
CA VAL A 264 -16.25 -9.24 -2.71
C VAL A 264 -17.46 -9.88 -3.38
N ARG A 265 -18.39 -9.04 -3.86
CA ARG A 265 -19.47 -9.48 -4.74
C ARG A 265 -18.93 -9.47 -6.17
N LYS A 266 -18.74 -10.65 -6.75
CA LYS A 266 -18.50 -10.82 -8.18
C LYS A 266 -19.87 -10.70 -8.88
N GLU A 267 -20.21 -9.50 -9.36
CA GLU A 267 -21.34 -9.35 -10.29
C GLU A 267 -20.83 -9.67 -11.70
N GLU A 268 -21.07 -10.90 -12.15
CA GLU A 268 -21.08 -11.22 -13.58
C GLU A 268 -22.41 -10.73 -14.14
N GLN A 269 -22.42 -9.53 -14.73
CA GLN A 269 -23.48 -9.13 -15.65
C GLN A 269 -23.11 -9.57 -17.05
N TRP A 270 -23.99 -10.41 -17.60
CA TRP A 270 -24.06 -10.74 -19.01
C TRP A 270 -24.84 -9.64 -19.72
N ASP A 271 -24.29 -9.14 -20.82
CA ASP A 271 -25.03 -8.66 -21.99
C ASP A 271 -24.40 -9.28 -23.24
#